data_AF-A0A8C7SDX0-F1
#
_entry.id   AF-A0A8C7SDX0-F1
#
_cell.length_a   1.000
_cell.length_b   1.000
_cell.length_c   1.000
_cell.angle_alpha   90.00
_cell.angle_beta   90.00
_cell.angle_gamma   90.00
#
_symmetry.space_group_name_H-M   'P 1'
#
loop_
_entity.id
_entity.type
_entity.pdbx_description
1 polymer ?
#
loop_
_entity_poly.entity_id
_entity_poly.type
_entity_poly.pdbx_seq_one_letter_code
_entity_poly.pdbx_strand_id
1 'polypeptide(L)'
;MGSFLMGCISCKRREEVQAQTTVDWHFRATGEEEYIHIFHYDHPHPNTLHEDFNDRLEWQGTMGSKDVQIGAIFIHNVTFNDTGTYRCTFQRTLFLPLDNEYITVEKEVELTVVAEANRELLSVVSEIMMYVLIVVLQLWMIVVLIHCYNKIWAEHEARDAHSKDNCDGVLLE
;
A
#
# COMPACT_ATOMS: atom_id res chain seq x y z
N MET A 1 9.06 20.24 10.68
CA MET A 1 9.50 19.99 9.29
C MET A 1 9.25 18.53 9.01
N GLY A 2 8.45 18.24 7.99
CA GLY A 2 8.18 16.86 7.58
C GLY A 2 9.28 16.34 6.66
N SER A 3 9.41 15.02 6.59
CA SER A 3 10.26 14.31 5.65
C SER A 3 9.40 13.35 4.85
N PHE A 4 9.76 13.07 3.60
CA PHE A 4 8.96 12.20 2.73
C PHE A 4 9.87 11.25 1.94
N LEU A 5 9.43 10.00 1.76
CA LEU A 5 10.12 9.01 0.95
C LEU A 5 9.44 8.92 -0.40
N MET A 6 10.17 9.25 -1.47
CA MET A 6 9.71 9.08 -2.84
C MET A 6 10.41 7.87 -3.44
N GLY A 7 9.64 6.95 -4.01
CA GLY A 7 10.15 5.69 -4.51
C GLY A 7 9.59 5.33 -5.87
N CYS A 8 10.48 4.83 -6.73
CA CYS A 8 10.14 4.18 -7.98
C CYS A 8 10.65 2.75 -7.98
N ILE A 9 9.88 1.87 -8.61
CA ILE A 9 10.23 0.45 -8.75
C ILE A 9 10.25 0.11 -10.23
N SER A 10 11.38 -0.45 -10.68
CA SER A 10 11.58 -0.95 -12.04
C SER A 10 12.11 -2.38 -11.98
N CYS A 11 11.18 -3.34 -12.02
CA CYS A 11 11.53 -4.77 -11.99
C CYS A 11 12.07 -5.23 -13.35
N LYS A 12 13.11 -6.06 -13.34
CA LYS A 12 13.54 -6.80 -14.53
C LYS A 12 12.59 -7.97 -14.79
N ARG A 13 12.40 -8.31 -16.08
CA ARG A 13 11.52 -9.42 -16.48
C ARG A 13 12.00 -10.78 -15.97
N ARG A 14 13.32 -10.93 -15.83
CA ARG A 14 14.00 -12.19 -15.54
C ARG A 14 15.07 -11.93 -14.48
N GLU A 15 14.94 -12.54 -13.31
CA GLU A 15 15.76 -12.18 -12.15
C GLU A 15 17.19 -12.69 -12.21
N GLU A 16 17.44 -13.80 -12.91
CA GLU A 16 18.77 -14.41 -12.99
C GLU A 16 19.77 -13.63 -13.88
N VAL A 17 19.28 -12.70 -14.71
CA VAL A 17 20.14 -11.91 -15.60
C VAL A 17 20.86 -10.85 -14.79
N GLN A 18 22.21 -10.86 -14.87
CA GLN A 18 23.03 -9.84 -14.24
C GLN A 18 22.78 -8.49 -14.91
N ALA A 19 22.70 -7.44 -14.11
CA ALA A 19 22.44 -6.10 -14.60
C ALA A 19 23.24 -5.07 -13.79
N GLN A 20 23.57 -3.96 -14.44
CA GLN A 20 24.00 -2.74 -13.79
C GLN A 20 22.98 -1.65 -14.10
N THR A 21 22.56 -0.91 -13.09
CA THR A 21 21.53 0.13 -13.25
C THR A 21 22.00 1.42 -12.59
N THR A 22 21.91 2.51 -13.34
CA THR A 22 21.99 3.87 -12.80
C THR A 22 20.59 4.45 -12.70
N VAL A 23 20.39 5.34 -11.73
CA VAL A 23 19.09 5.97 -11.48
C VAL A 23 19.27 7.48 -11.46
N ASP A 24 18.55 8.15 -12.35
CA ASP A 24 18.46 9.61 -12.40
C ASP A 24 17.10 10.06 -11.91
N TRP A 25 17.07 11.14 -11.13
CA TRP A 25 15.85 11.80 -10.72
C TRP A 25 15.80 13.21 -11.29
N HIS A 26 14.68 13.51 -11.91
CA HIS A 26 14.37 14.83 -12.42
C HIS A 26 13.16 15.41 -11.68
N PHE A 27 13.13 16.72 -11.53
CA PHE A 27 12.04 17.46 -10.93
C PHE A 27 11.53 18.52 -11.90
N ARG A 28 10.21 18.71 -11.91
CA ARG A 28 9.55 19.80 -12.61
C ARG A 28 8.53 20.41 -11.65
N ALA A 29 8.71 21.67 -11.31
CA ALA A 29 7.78 22.37 -10.43
C ALA A 29 6.40 22.53 -11.08
N THR A 30 5.36 22.68 -10.26
CA THR A 30 4.01 22.92 -10.79
C THR A 30 3.94 24.24 -11.56
N GLY A 31 3.65 24.15 -12.87
CA GLY A 31 3.56 25.31 -13.76
C GLY A 31 4.82 25.58 -14.58
N GLU A 32 5.91 24.83 -14.36
CA GLU A 32 7.08 24.83 -15.22
C GLU A 32 6.96 23.75 -16.30
N GLU A 33 7.61 23.96 -17.45
CA GLU A 33 7.60 23.01 -18.57
C GLU A 33 8.80 22.05 -18.56
N GLU A 34 9.94 22.49 -18.03
CA GLU A 34 11.21 21.76 -18.12
C GLU A 34 11.52 20.94 -16.86
N TYR A 35 12.21 19.83 -17.07
CA TYR A 35 12.72 18.97 -16.01
C TYR A 35 14.16 19.36 -15.66
N ILE A 36 14.44 19.61 -14.39
CA ILE A 36 15.80 19.77 -13.86
C ILE A 36 16.33 18.45 -13.31
N HIS A 37 17.61 18.15 -13.54
CA HIS A 37 18.26 16.96 -13.01
C HIS A 37 18.69 17.22 -11.56
N ILE A 38 18.07 16.54 -10.59
CA ILE A 38 18.26 16.82 -9.16
C ILE A 38 19.15 15.81 -8.46
N PHE A 39 19.17 14.56 -8.91
CA PHE A 39 19.90 13.48 -8.22
C PHE A 39 20.29 12.36 -9.17
N HIS A 40 21.51 11.86 -9.03
CA HIS A 40 22.06 10.75 -9.80
C HIS A 40 22.63 9.70 -8.84
N TYR A 41 22.33 8.44 -9.10
CA TYR A 41 22.90 7.31 -8.37
C TYR A 41 23.53 6.31 -9.33
N ASP A 42 24.84 6.12 -9.17
CA ASP A 42 25.61 5.02 -9.76
C ASP A 42 26.36 4.30 -8.64
N HIS A 43 25.97 3.06 -8.38
CA HIS A 43 26.41 2.32 -7.21
C HIS A 43 27.94 2.34 -7.03
N PRO A 44 28.46 2.68 -5.83
CA PRO A 44 27.75 3.01 -4.59
C PRO A 44 27.55 4.52 -4.34
N HIS A 45 27.73 5.38 -5.34
CA HIS A 45 27.84 6.82 -5.18
C HIS A 45 26.51 7.54 -5.47
N PRO A 46 25.83 8.09 -4.44
CA PRO A 46 24.77 9.08 -4.63
C PRO A 46 25.37 10.46 -4.89
N ASN A 47 24.79 11.21 -5.81
CA ASN A 47 25.20 12.57 -6.13
C ASN A 47 23.97 13.47 -6.29
N THR A 48 23.91 14.53 -5.48
CA THR A 48 22.89 15.57 -5.61
C THR A 48 23.41 16.64 -6.56
N LEU A 49 22.63 16.98 -7.59
CA LEU A 49 23.07 17.80 -8.70
C LEU A 49 22.52 19.23 -8.68
N HIS A 50 21.48 19.48 -7.89
CA HIS A 50 20.82 20.78 -7.82
C HIS A 50 20.93 21.41 -6.43
N GLU A 51 21.21 22.71 -6.37
CA GLU A 51 21.49 23.45 -5.12
C GLU A 51 20.29 23.46 -4.16
N ASP A 52 19.07 23.63 -4.67
CA ASP A 52 17.84 23.64 -3.85
C ASP A 52 17.57 22.32 -3.09
N PHE A 53 18.20 21.25 -3.55
CA PHE A 53 18.09 19.90 -3.00
C PHE A 53 19.35 19.45 -2.24
N ASN A 54 20.36 20.31 -2.17
CA ASN A 54 21.62 20.00 -1.53
C ASN A 54 21.44 19.71 -0.03
N ASP A 55 22.13 18.70 0.48
CA ASP A 55 22.01 18.19 1.86
C ASP A 55 20.58 17.77 2.29
N ARG A 56 19.62 17.68 1.36
CA ARG A 56 18.23 17.30 1.63
C ARG A 56 17.85 15.94 1.04
N LEU A 57 18.52 15.50 -0.01
CA LEU A 57 18.26 14.23 -0.66
C LEU A 57 19.18 13.13 -0.13
N GLU A 58 18.59 12.01 0.23
CA GLU A 58 19.30 10.82 0.70
C GLU A 58 18.83 9.59 -0.08
N TRP A 59 19.77 8.76 -0.54
CA TRP A 59 19.43 7.51 -1.20
C TRP A 59 18.87 6.49 -0.19
N GLN A 60 17.70 5.93 -0.50
CA GLN A 60 17.03 4.88 0.29
C GLN A 60 16.53 3.73 -0.61
N GLY A 61 17.05 3.64 -1.83
CA GLY A 61 16.72 2.59 -2.80
C GLY A 61 17.46 1.27 -2.52
N THR A 62 17.65 0.45 -3.56
CA THR A 62 18.43 -0.78 -3.45
C THR A 62 19.87 -0.48 -3.02
N MET A 63 20.27 -1.01 -1.86
CA MET A 63 21.61 -0.86 -1.29
C MET A 63 22.48 -2.09 -1.56
N GLY A 64 23.80 -1.90 -1.65
CA GLY A 64 24.77 -3.01 -1.70
C GLY A 64 24.84 -3.81 -3.01
N SER A 65 24.11 -3.41 -4.05
CA SER A 65 24.14 -4.05 -5.37
C SER A 65 24.16 -3.00 -6.49
N LYS A 66 24.80 -3.34 -7.61
CA LYS A 66 24.75 -2.59 -8.88
C LYS A 66 23.43 -2.83 -9.64
N ASP A 67 22.71 -3.89 -9.31
CA ASP A 67 21.40 -4.21 -9.89
C ASP A 67 20.29 -3.52 -9.10
N VAL A 68 20.13 -2.21 -9.34
CA VAL A 68 19.13 -1.39 -8.68
C VAL A 68 17.76 -1.67 -9.28
N GLN A 69 16.81 -2.14 -8.46
CA GLN A 69 15.41 -2.33 -8.84
C GLN A 69 14.49 -1.29 -8.21
N ILE A 70 14.86 -0.80 -7.02
CA ILE A 70 14.13 0.23 -6.29
C ILE A 70 14.99 1.48 -6.30
N GLY A 71 14.53 2.51 -6.97
CA GLY A 71 15.12 3.84 -6.94
C GLY A 71 14.30 4.70 -6.00
N ALA A 72 14.75 4.86 -4.76
CA ALA A 72 14.04 5.66 -3.76
C ALA A 72 14.96 6.73 -3.16
N ILE A 73 14.44 7.95 -3.07
CA ILE A 73 15.10 9.09 -2.45
C ILE A 73 14.25 9.61 -1.30
N PHE A 74 14.90 9.94 -0.21
CA PHE A 74 14.29 10.57 0.94
C PHE A 74 14.56 12.05 0.90
N ILE A 75 13.51 12.87 0.97
CA ILE A 75 13.61 14.33 1.00
C ILE A 75 13.40 14.84 2.42
N HIS A 76 14.44 15.46 2.96
CA HIS A 76 14.45 16.12 4.26
C HIS A 76 13.95 17.57 4.15
N ASN A 77 13.30 18.04 5.22
CA ASN A 77 12.76 19.41 5.32
C ASN A 77 11.84 19.78 4.15
N VAL A 78 10.78 19.00 3.95
CA VAL A 78 9.80 19.24 2.87
C VAL A 78 9.07 20.58 3.07
N THR A 79 8.91 21.31 1.98
CA THR A 79 8.28 22.62 1.87
C THR A 79 7.26 22.65 0.72
N PHE A 80 6.43 23.68 0.65
CA PHE A 80 5.45 23.80 -0.44
C PHE A 80 6.08 23.92 -1.84
N ASN A 81 7.33 24.40 -1.92
CA ASN A 81 8.07 24.51 -3.18
C ASN A 81 8.50 23.16 -3.76
N ASP A 82 8.50 22.10 -2.94
CA ASP A 82 8.79 20.74 -3.40
C ASP A 82 7.56 20.10 -4.09
N THR A 83 6.46 20.85 -4.25
CA THR A 83 5.28 20.41 -4.99
C THR A 83 5.55 20.43 -6.50
N GLY A 84 5.35 19.30 -7.16
CA GLY A 84 5.63 19.15 -8.58
C GLY A 84 5.61 17.71 -9.07
N THR A 85 6.09 17.50 -10.29
CA THR A 85 6.25 16.17 -10.89
C THR A 85 7.71 15.73 -10.76
N TYR A 86 7.93 14.58 -10.12
CA TYR A 86 9.22 13.91 -10.06
C TYR A 86 9.25 12.78 -11.09
N ARG A 87 10.34 12.69 -11.84
CA ARG A 87 10.56 11.63 -12.82
C ARG A 87 11.83 10.87 -12.47
N CYS A 88 11.70 9.56 -12.27
CA CYS A 88 12.81 8.66 -12.07
C CYS A 88 13.09 7.90 -13.37
N THR A 89 14.36 7.89 -13.77
CA THR A 89 14.83 7.22 -14.98
C THR A 89 15.83 6.15 -14.59
N PHE A 90 15.50 4.89 -14.89
CA PHE A 90 16.38 3.76 -14.69
C PHE A 90 17.09 3.48 -16.02
N GLN A 91 18.40 3.69 -16.06
CA GLN A 91 19.23 3.28 -17.19
C GLN A 91 19.92 1.97 -16.82
N ARG A 92 19.46 0.88 -17.43
CA ARG A 92 19.88 -0.48 -17.10
C ARG A 92 20.62 -1.12 -18.26
N THR A 93 21.78 -1.70 -17.96
CA THR A 93 22.52 -2.58 -18.87
C THR A 93 22.32 -4.02 -18.39
N LEU A 94 21.65 -4.85 -19.19
CA LEU A 94 21.52 -6.29 -18.96
C LEU A 94 22.69 -7.01 -19.64
N PHE A 95 23.36 -7.88 -18.89
CA PHE A 95 24.45 -8.71 -19.41
C PHE A 95 23.88 -10.06 -19.85
N LEU A 96 23.51 -10.18 -21.14
CA LEU A 96 23.06 -11.45 -21.71
C LEU A 96 24.25 -12.24 -22.31
N PRO A 97 24.11 -13.57 -22.53
CA PRO A 97 25.20 -14.38 -23.09
C PRO A 97 25.62 -14.02 -24.52
N LEU A 98 24.72 -13.41 -25.31
CA LEU A 98 24.95 -13.08 -26.72
C LEU A 98 25.46 -11.65 -26.88
N ASP A 99 24.74 -10.67 -26.30
CA ASP A 99 25.08 -9.26 -26.36
C ASP A 99 24.45 -8.51 -25.18
N ASN A 100 24.98 -7.35 -24.83
CA ASN A 100 24.43 -6.51 -23.77
C ASN A 100 23.22 -5.72 -24.27
N GLU A 101 22.16 -5.67 -23.47
CA GLU A 101 20.96 -4.91 -23.79
C GLU A 101 20.87 -3.67 -22.89
N TYR A 102 20.67 -2.50 -23.50
CA TYR A 102 20.49 -1.24 -22.79
C TYR A 102 19.01 -0.86 -22.76
N ILE A 103 18.46 -0.74 -21.56
CA ILE A 103 17.04 -0.45 -21.34
C ILE A 103 16.93 0.81 -20.52
N THR A 104 16.11 1.76 -20.97
CA THR A 104 15.75 2.96 -20.20
C THR A 104 14.28 2.88 -19.81
N VAL A 105 13.97 3.02 -18.53
CA VAL A 105 12.59 3.02 -18.01
C VAL A 105 12.36 4.30 -17.23
N GLU A 106 11.37 5.08 -17.64
CA GLU A 106 10.95 6.29 -16.94
C GLU A 106 9.63 6.04 -16.18
N LYS A 107 9.51 6.59 -14.98
CA LYS A 107 8.26 6.69 -14.23
C LYS A 107 8.11 8.09 -13.68
N GLU A 108 6.89 8.60 -13.68
CA GLU A 108 6.55 9.91 -13.13
C GLU A 108 5.69 9.72 -11.87
N VAL A 109 5.92 10.58 -10.88
CA VAL A 109 5.20 10.64 -9.61
C VAL A 109 4.92 12.11 -9.31
N GLU A 110 3.66 12.44 -9.07
CA GLU A 110 3.26 13.79 -8.65
C GLU A 110 3.24 13.89 -7.13
N LEU A 111 3.98 14.86 -6.60
CA LEU A 111 4.00 15.17 -5.17
C LEU A 111 3.24 16.48 -4.93
N THR A 112 2.22 16.43 -4.06
CA THR A 112 1.52 17.63 -3.58
C THR A 112 1.74 17.78 -2.08
N VAL A 113 2.39 18.85 -1.67
CA VAL A 113 2.66 19.13 -0.25
C VAL A 113 1.48 19.91 0.34
N VAL A 114 0.86 19.35 1.36
CA VAL A 114 -0.29 19.94 2.07
C VAL A 114 0.05 20.26 3.52
N ALA A 115 -0.61 21.27 4.09
CA ALA A 115 -0.37 21.68 5.48
C ALA A 115 -0.81 20.61 6.50
N GLU A 116 -1.89 19.89 6.19
CA GLU A 116 -2.44 18.83 7.02
C GLU A 116 -2.65 17.58 6.17
N ALA A 117 -2.20 16.43 6.65
CA ALA A 117 -2.36 15.16 5.94
C ALA A 117 -3.85 14.79 5.89
N ASN A 118 -4.43 14.75 4.69
CA ASN A 118 -5.80 14.28 4.55
C ASN A 118 -5.82 12.74 4.62
N ARG A 119 -6.74 12.16 5.39
CA ARG A 119 -6.96 10.72 5.35
C ARG A 119 -7.57 10.37 4.00
N GLU A 120 -6.98 9.42 3.28
CA GLU A 120 -7.53 8.89 2.04
C GLU A 120 -9.01 8.55 2.24
N LEU A 121 -9.89 9.11 1.40
CA LEU A 121 -11.34 8.92 1.51
C LEU A 121 -11.72 7.44 1.58
N LEU A 122 -10.99 6.59 0.85
CA LEU A 122 -11.16 5.14 0.87
C LEU A 122 -10.90 4.52 2.25
N SER A 123 -9.87 5.00 2.97
CA SER A 123 -9.56 4.51 4.31
C SER A 123 -10.72 4.81 5.27
N VAL A 124 -11.22 6.05 5.26
CA VAL A 124 -12.36 6.48 6.10
C VAL A 124 -13.64 5.71 5.74
N VAL A 125 -13.93 5.55 4.45
CA VAL A 125 -15.11 4.80 4.00
C VAL A 125 -14.99 3.31 4.40
N SER A 126 -13.81 2.71 4.26
CA SER A 126 -13.60 1.30 4.61
C SER A 126 -13.78 1.03 6.11
N GLU A 127 -13.33 1.96 6.96
CA GLU A 127 -13.54 1.92 8.41
C GLU A 127 -15.04 1.95 8.77
N ILE A 128 -15.80 2.89 8.19
CA ILE A 128 -17.26 3.00 8.44
C ILE A 128 -17.99 1.74 7.94
N MET A 129 -17.66 1.28 6.72
CA MET A 129 -18.29 0.10 6.13
C MET A 129 -18.02 -1.16 6.95
N MET A 130 -16.82 -1.31 7.52
CA MET A 130 -16.49 -2.42 8.43
C MET A 130 -17.42 -2.40 9.65
N TYR A 131 -17.59 -1.26 10.32
CA TYR A 131 -18.47 -1.17 11.49
C TYR A 131 -19.94 -1.45 11.15
N VAL A 132 -20.43 -0.93 10.03
CA VAL A 132 -21.82 -1.19 9.58
C VAL A 132 -22.05 -2.69 9.34
N LEU A 133 -21.11 -3.36 8.66
CA LEU A 133 -21.21 -4.81 8.42
C LEU A 133 -21.20 -5.60 9.73
N ILE A 134 -20.33 -5.24 10.68
CA ILE A 134 -20.27 -5.89 12.00
C ILE A 134 -21.61 -5.76 12.74
N VAL A 135 -22.19 -4.55 12.79
CA VAL A 135 -23.46 -4.32 13.48
C VAL A 135 -24.60 -5.09 12.82
N VAL A 136 -24.69 -5.08 11.49
CA VAL A 136 -25.74 -5.80 10.75
C VAL A 136 -25.63 -7.31 10.98
N LEU A 137 -24.43 -7.89 10.88
CA LEU A 137 -24.21 -9.31 11.14
C LEU A 137 -24.53 -9.68 12.59
N GLN A 138 -24.15 -8.83 13.55
CA GLN A 138 -24.45 -9.06 14.96
C GLN A 138 -25.96 -9.04 15.22
N LEU A 139 -26.68 -8.07 14.67
CA LEU A 139 -28.15 -8.01 14.77
C LEU A 139 -28.81 -9.21 14.10
N TRP A 140 -28.33 -9.63 12.93
CA TRP A 140 -28.84 -10.81 12.25
C TRP A 140 -28.65 -12.08 13.10
N MET A 141 -27.47 -12.29 13.67
CA MET A 141 -27.21 -13.41 14.58
C MET A 141 -28.12 -13.37 15.81
N ILE A 142 -28.32 -12.20 16.43
CA ILE A 142 -29.23 -12.04 17.57
C ILE A 142 -30.66 -12.40 17.18
N VAL A 143 -31.14 -11.95 16.01
CA VAL A 143 -32.49 -12.28 15.51
C VAL A 143 -32.65 -13.78 15.31
N VAL A 144 -31.66 -14.44 14.70
CA VAL A 144 -31.67 -15.90 14.51
C VAL A 144 -31.66 -16.62 15.86
N LEU A 145 -30.85 -16.18 16.83
CA LEU A 145 -30.80 -16.77 18.17
C LEU A 145 -32.15 -16.66 18.88
N ILE A 146 -32.80 -15.50 18.85
CA ILE A 146 -34.12 -15.31 19.47
C ILE A 146 -35.17 -16.18 18.78
N HIS A 147 -35.17 -16.24 17.46
CA HIS A 147 -36.12 -17.06 16.70
C HIS A 147 -35.94 -18.56 17.01
N CYS A 148 -34.69 -19.04 17.02
CA CYS A 148 -34.37 -20.42 17.38
C CYS A 148 -34.72 -20.71 18.84
N TYR A 149 -34.41 -19.81 19.77
CA TYR A 149 -34.73 -19.96 21.18
C TYR A 149 -36.24 -20.10 21.41
N ASN A 150 -37.04 -19.18 20.87
CA ASN A 150 -38.50 -19.22 21.00
C ASN A 150 -39.08 -20.50 20.40
N LYS A 151 -38.57 -20.93 19.24
CA LYS A 151 -39.02 -22.17 18.60
C LYS A 151 -38.68 -23.41 19.44
N ILE A 152 -37.44 -23.54 19.90
CA ILE A 152 -37.00 -24.69 20.71
C ILE A 152 -37.76 -24.73 22.03
N TRP A 153 -37.97 -23.57 22.66
CA TRP A 153 -38.72 -23.48 23.91
C TRP A 153 -40.17 -23.98 23.73
N ALA A 154 -40.84 -23.59 22.65
CA ALA A 154 -42.17 -24.12 22.32
C ALA A 154 -42.17 -25.64 22.09
N GLU A 155 -41.15 -26.18 21.41
CA GLU A 155 -41.01 -27.63 21.21
C GLU A 155 -40.65 -28.39 22.51
N HIS A 156 -39.99 -27.74 23.46
CA HIS A 156 -39.66 -28.30 24.77
C HIS A 156 -40.92 -28.45 25.63
N GLU A 157 -41.75 -27.41 25.70
CA GLU A 157 -43.02 -27.44 26.44
C GLU A 157 -43.96 -28.53 25.89
N ALA A 158 -44.03 -28.68 24.56
CA ALA A 158 -44.80 -29.75 23.92
C ALA A 158 -44.31 -31.16 24.30
N ARG A 159 -43.00 -31.37 24.41
CA ARG A 159 -42.41 -32.66 24.84
C ARG A 159 -42.64 -32.94 26.32
N ASP A 160 -42.54 -31.93 27.18
CA ASP A 160 -42.80 -32.06 28.61
C ASP A 160 -44.27 -32.41 28.88
N ALA A 161 -45.21 -31.83 28.11
CA ALA A 161 -46.62 -32.17 28.21
C ALA A 161 -46.89 -33.63 27.79
N HIS A 162 -46.34 -34.06 26.65
CA HIS A 162 -46.47 -35.45 26.19
C HIS A 162 -45.80 -36.47 27.14
N SER A 163 -44.69 -36.09 27.77
CA SER A 163 -44.03 -36.92 28.79
C SER A 163 -44.90 -37.13 30.03
N LYS A 164 -45.60 -36.08 30.49
CA LYS A 164 -46.54 -36.17 31.61
C LYS A 164 -47.75 -37.05 31.29
N ASP A 165 -48.38 -36.87 30.13
CA ASP A 165 -49.50 -37.71 29.69
C ASP A 165 -49.11 -39.20 29.61
N ASN A 166 -47.89 -39.51 29.15
CA ASN A 166 -47.40 -40.87 29.09
C ASN A 166 -47.14 -41.50 30.47
N CYS A 167 -46.78 -40.70 31.49
CA CYS A 167 -46.65 -41.17 32.87
C CYS A 167 -48.01 -41.41 33.54
N ASP A 168 -49.01 -40.57 33.25
CA ASP A 168 -50.36 -40.72 33.80
C ASP A 168 -51.10 -41.93 33.19
N GLY A 169 -50.82 -42.27 31.93
CA GLY A 169 -51.36 -43.48 31.28
C GLY A 169 -50.81 -44.80 31.85
N VAL A 170 -49.54 -44.85 32.26
CA VAL A 170 -48.91 -46.06 32.84
C VAL A 170 -49.36 -46.30 34.29
N LEU A 171 -49.88 -45.27 34.98
CA LEU A 171 -50.39 -45.42 36.35
C LEU A 171 -51.84 -45.98 36.40
N LEU A 172 -52.49 -46.13 35.24
CA LEU A 172 -53.89 -46.58 35.10
C LEU A 172 -54.03 -48.00 34.54
N GLU A 173 -52.93 -48.73 34.32
CA GLU A 173 -52.91 -50.17 34.01
C GLU A 173 -52.51 -51.05 35.21
#